data_AF-X0TPU7-F1
#
_entry.id   AF-X0TPU7-F1
#
_cell.length_a   1.000
_cell.length_b   1.000
_cell.length_c   1.000
_cell.angle_alpha   90.00
_cell.angle_beta   90.00
_cell.angle_gamma   90.00
#
_symmetry.space_group_name_H-M   'P 1'
#
loop_
_entity.id
_entity.type
_entity.pdbx_description
1 polymer ?
#
loop_
_entity_poly.entity_id
_entity_poly.type
_entity_poly.pdbx_seq_one_letter_code
_entity_poly.pdbx_strand_id
1 'polypeptide(L)'
;GCYAEGGSISGNWFVGGLVGSNYGTITNCYSTGTVSGTDWAVGGLVGYNGGTISKCYCSSDVTGHGGEYEGSLGLGGLVGVLGWGATITNCYSTGSVSGDYWVGGLVGVCWGTISDCYANGSVSGDYWVGGLVGDNVNEWGNLGVTTTSFWDIETSGQT
;
A
#
# COMPACT_ATOMS: atom_id res chain seq x y z
N GLY A 1 4.16 14.42 14.05
CA GLY A 1 4.15 13.01 13.62
C GLY A 1 3.27 12.25 14.57
N CYS A 2 2.55 11.26 14.06
CA CYS A 2 1.73 10.34 14.82
C CYS A 2 2.19 8.91 14.50
N TYR A 3 1.99 7.98 15.44
CA TYR A 3 2.43 6.61 15.26
C TYR A 3 1.43 5.61 15.83
N ALA A 4 1.33 4.46 15.19
CA ALA A 4 0.65 3.28 15.69
C ALA A 4 1.68 2.18 15.89
N GLU A 5 1.77 1.62 17.09
CA GLU A 5 2.77 0.61 17.44
C GLU A 5 2.12 -0.66 17.98
N GLY A 6 2.39 -1.77 17.30
CA GLY A 6 1.87 -3.07 17.66
C GLY A 6 0.35 -3.20 17.53
N GLY A 7 -0.15 -4.39 17.83
CA GLY A 7 -1.57 -4.72 17.70
C GLY A 7 -1.93 -5.33 16.35
N SER A 8 -3.19 -5.77 16.27
CA SER A 8 -3.78 -6.36 15.07
C SER A 8 -5.00 -5.55 14.71
N ILE A 9 -4.99 -4.97 13.51
CA ILE A 9 -6.06 -4.15 12.97
C ILE A 9 -6.72 -4.97 11.86
N SER A 10 -8.03 -5.17 11.96
CA SER A 10 -8.81 -5.85 10.94
C SER A 10 -10.05 -5.03 10.55
N GLY A 11 -10.44 -5.13 9.29
CA GLY A 11 -11.65 -4.49 8.80
C GLY A 11 -11.99 -4.93 7.38
N ASN A 12 -13.12 -4.45 6.87
CA ASN A 12 -13.58 -4.84 5.54
C ASN A 12 -13.14 -3.80 4.49
N TRP A 13 -13.45 -2.52 4.73
CA TRP A 13 -13.24 -1.43 3.79
C TRP A 13 -12.20 -0.43 4.31
N PHE A 14 -11.26 -0.03 3.45
CA PHE A 14 -10.25 1.01 3.73
C PHE A 14 -9.54 0.81 5.06
N VAL A 15 -8.82 -0.30 5.19
CA VAL A 15 -8.09 -0.64 6.42
C VAL A 15 -6.70 -0.03 6.36
N GLY A 16 -6.39 0.82 7.33
CA GLY A 16 -5.06 1.40 7.49
C GLY A 16 -4.58 1.26 8.92
N GLY A 17 -3.29 0.95 9.09
CA GLY A 17 -2.70 0.84 10.43
C GLY A 17 -2.74 2.14 11.25
N LEU A 18 -2.77 3.29 10.55
CA LEU A 18 -2.93 4.61 11.17
C LEU A 18 -4.21 5.31 10.71
N VAL A 19 -4.54 5.25 9.42
CA VAL A 19 -5.68 5.99 8.83
C VAL A 19 -6.42 5.13 7.82
N GLY A 20 -7.73 4.98 7.95
CA GLY A 20 -8.52 4.27 6.94
C GLY A 20 -8.56 5.01 5.60
N SER A 21 -8.98 6.29 5.61
CA SER A 21 -9.04 7.14 4.41
C SER A 21 -8.44 8.52 4.69
N ASN A 22 -7.51 8.95 3.84
CA ASN A 22 -6.84 10.24 3.93
C ASN A 22 -7.14 11.13 2.72
N TYR A 23 -7.61 12.35 2.96
CA TYR A 23 -7.72 13.42 1.95
C TYR A 23 -6.88 14.66 2.30
N GLY A 24 -6.12 14.59 3.41
CA GLY A 24 -5.26 15.66 3.88
C GLY A 24 -3.78 15.30 3.76
N THR A 25 -2.97 15.83 4.68
CA THR A 25 -1.53 15.59 4.72
C THR A 25 -1.16 14.67 5.88
N ILE A 26 -0.43 13.59 5.58
CA ILE A 26 0.21 12.72 6.57
C ILE A 26 1.73 12.89 6.40
N THR A 27 2.40 13.30 7.48
CA THR A 27 3.84 13.60 7.45
C THR A 27 4.52 13.17 8.73
N ASN A 28 5.71 12.56 8.60
CA ASN A 28 6.53 12.10 9.73
C ASN A 28 5.74 11.13 10.63
N CYS A 29 5.08 10.14 10.02
CA CYS A 29 4.23 9.15 10.69
C CYS A 29 4.65 7.73 10.34
N TYR A 30 4.35 6.78 11.23
CA TYR A 30 4.59 5.36 10.97
C TYR A 30 3.57 4.43 11.61
N SER A 31 3.58 3.18 11.15
CA SER A 31 2.75 2.08 11.62
C SER A 31 3.58 0.81 11.74
N THR A 32 3.36 0.04 12.81
CA THR A 32 3.91 -1.31 13.03
C THR A 32 2.81 -2.25 13.54
N GLY A 33 3.03 -3.57 13.44
CA GLY A 33 2.05 -4.58 13.87
C GLY A 33 1.50 -5.38 12.70
N THR A 34 0.22 -5.78 12.75
CA THR A 34 -0.45 -6.48 11.66
C THR A 34 -1.70 -5.75 11.20
N VAL A 35 -1.88 -5.66 9.89
CA VAL A 35 -3.07 -5.08 9.26
C VAL A 35 -3.68 -6.13 8.34
N SER A 36 -4.95 -6.44 8.55
CA SER A 36 -5.70 -7.35 7.70
C SER A 36 -7.00 -6.75 7.18
N GLY A 37 -7.39 -7.12 5.97
CA GLY A 37 -8.73 -6.79 5.51
C GLY A 37 -9.21 -7.65 4.36
N THR A 38 -10.50 -7.55 4.07
CA THR A 38 -11.16 -8.48 3.14
C THR A 38 -11.66 -7.81 1.86
N ASP A 39 -11.97 -6.51 1.84
CA ASP A 39 -12.57 -5.87 0.65
C ASP A 39 -11.64 -4.88 -0.05
N TRP A 40 -11.93 -3.58 -0.09
CA TRP A 40 -11.43 -2.73 -1.19
C TRP A 40 -9.98 -2.26 -1.10
N ALA A 41 -9.48 -1.93 0.09
CA ALA A 41 -8.14 -1.38 0.24
C ALA A 41 -7.56 -1.66 1.62
N VAL A 42 -6.37 -2.25 1.63
CA VAL A 42 -5.64 -2.54 2.87
C VAL A 42 -4.22 -2.01 2.72
N GLY A 43 -3.86 -1.06 3.57
CA GLY A 43 -2.52 -0.49 3.62
C GLY A 43 -1.92 -0.55 5.01
N GLY A 44 -0.63 -0.82 5.11
CA GLY A 44 0.03 -0.89 6.41
C GLY A 44 -0.02 0.44 7.20
N LEU A 45 -0.02 1.58 6.51
CA LEU A 45 -0.22 2.91 7.10
C LEU A 45 -1.60 3.48 6.79
N VAL A 46 -1.99 3.46 5.50
CA VAL A 46 -3.24 4.07 5.03
C VAL A 46 -4.02 3.13 4.11
N GLY A 47 -5.31 2.93 4.34
CA GLY A 47 -6.14 2.13 3.42
C GLY A 47 -6.28 2.82 2.05
N TYR A 48 -6.93 3.98 2.02
CA TYR A 48 -7.07 4.82 0.84
C TYR A 48 -6.43 6.20 1.04
N ASN A 49 -5.62 6.63 0.08
CA ASN A 49 -5.03 7.97 0.07
C ASN A 49 -5.50 8.77 -1.16
N GLY A 50 -6.31 9.80 -0.93
CA GLY A 50 -6.63 10.86 -1.87
C GLY A 50 -5.87 12.17 -1.63
N GLY A 51 -4.92 12.19 -0.68
CA GLY A 51 -4.15 13.38 -0.28
C GLY A 51 -2.63 13.19 -0.44
N THR A 52 -1.86 13.82 0.45
CA THR A 52 -0.39 13.80 0.43
C THR A 52 0.16 12.98 1.59
N ILE A 53 1.07 12.06 1.29
CA ILE A 53 1.86 11.32 2.28
C ILE A 53 3.34 11.63 2.04
N SER A 54 4.07 12.01 3.08
CA SER A 54 5.52 12.21 2.96
C SER A 54 6.31 11.91 4.22
N LYS A 55 7.56 11.41 4.04
CA LYS A 55 8.46 11.10 5.17
C LYS A 55 7.81 10.13 6.17
N CYS A 56 7.15 9.11 5.63
CA CYS A 56 6.41 8.12 6.39
C CYS A 56 6.93 6.72 6.10
N TYR A 57 6.81 5.83 7.08
CA TYR A 57 7.19 4.44 6.86
C TYR A 57 6.22 3.46 7.51
N CYS A 58 6.25 2.23 7.02
CA CYS A 58 5.49 1.13 7.60
C CYS A 58 6.35 -0.12 7.71
N SER A 59 6.29 -0.77 8.87
CA SER A 59 6.88 -2.09 9.07
C SER A 59 5.84 -3.13 9.48
N SER A 60 4.55 -2.85 9.27
CA SER A 60 3.46 -3.78 9.56
C SER A 60 3.37 -4.87 8.50
N ASP A 61 3.08 -6.09 8.93
CA ASP A 61 2.69 -7.16 8.01
C ASP A 61 1.25 -6.93 7.55
N VAL A 62 1.06 -6.93 6.24
CA VAL A 62 -0.21 -6.65 5.58
C VAL A 62 -0.73 -7.93 4.94
N THR A 63 -1.95 -8.32 5.32
CA THR A 63 -2.63 -9.48 4.74
C THR A 63 -4.00 -9.09 4.24
N GLY A 64 -4.47 -9.75 3.20
CA GLY A 64 -5.85 -9.54 2.78
C GLY A 64 -6.26 -10.51 1.70
N HIS A 65 -7.49 -10.97 1.82
CA HIS A 65 -8.04 -12.02 0.98
C HIS A 65 -9.40 -11.51 0.53
N GLY A 66 -9.62 -11.48 -0.79
CA GLY A 66 -10.80 -10.85 -1.37
C GLY A 66 -12.10 -11.42 -0.79
N GLY A 67 -13.01 -10.54 -0.39
CA GLY A 67 -14.43 -10.84 -0.22
C GLY A 67 -15.07 -11.14 -1.58
N GLU A 68 -16.39 -11.40 -1.60
CA GLU A 68 -17.20 -11.98 -2.71
C GLU A 68 -16.95 -11.46 -4.16
N TYR A 69 -16.19 -10.39 -4.36
CA TYR A 69 -15.83 -9.82 -5.65
C TYR A 69 -14.33 -9.98 -5.94
N GLU A 70 -13.99 -10.94 -6.81
CA GLU A 70 -12.64 -11.04 -7.39
C GLU A 70 -12.23 -9.69 -8.02
N GLY A 71 -11.00 -9.26 -7.74
CA GLY A 71 -10.49 -7.97 -8.24
C GLY A 71 -11.14 -6.76 -7.58
N SER A 72 -11.20 -6.73 -6.24
CA SER A 72 -11.60 -5.50 -5.51
C SER A 72 -10.55 -4.99 -4.53
N LEU A 73 -9.51 -5.77 -4.20
CA LEU A 73 -8.63 -5.47 -3.08
C LEU A 73 -7.26 -4.96 -3.55
N GLY A 74 -6.95 -3.69 -3.28
CA GLY A 74 -5.59 -3.17 -3.37
C GLY A 74 -4.83 -3.39 -2.06
N LEU A 75 -3.79 -4.24 -2.08
CA LEU A 75 -2.93 -4.48 -0.91
C LEU A 75 -1.58 -3.76 -1.06
N GLY A 76 -1.27 -2.85 -0.14
CA GLY A 76 0.02 -2.16 -0.13
C GLY A 76 0.71 -2.18 1.22
N GLY A 77 2.03 -2.37 1.23
CA GLY A 77 2.79 -2.30 2.48
C GLY A 77 2.71 -0.94 3.18
N LEU A 78 2.54 0.15 2.43
CA LEU A 78 2.30 1.50 2.97
C LEU A 78 0.85 1.95 2.73
N VAL A 79 0.38 1.87 1.48
CA VAL A 79 -0.95 2.37 1.06
C VAL A 79 -1.69 1.33 0.23
N GLY A 80 -2.94 1.00 0.58
CA GLY A 80 -3.73 0.07 -0.23
C GLY A 80 -4.02 0.64 -1.62
N VAL A 81 -4.69 1.79 -1.67
CA VAL A 81 -5.03 2.50 -2.91
C VAL A 81 -4.58 3.96 -2.86
N LEU A 82 -3.81 4.38 -3.86
CA LEU A 82 -3.43 5.76 -4.10
C LEU A 82 -4.34 6.38 -5.17
N GLY A 83 -5.20 7.30 -4.75
CA GLY A 83 -6.16 7.99 -5.59
C GLY A 83 -5.55 9.01 -6.57
N TRP A 84 -6.39 9.54 -7.44
CA TRP A 84 -6.00 10.52 -8.44
C TRP A 84 -5.55 11.84 -7.83
N GLY A 85 -4.45 12.40 -8.32
CA GLY A 85 -3.85 13.63 -7.79
C GLY A 85 -3.22 13.48 -6.41
N ALA A 86 -3.30 12.30 -5.80
CA ALA A 86 -2.66 11.99 -4.54
C ALA A 86 -1.16 11.73 -4.74
N THR A 87 -0.37 11.98 -3.71
CA THR A 87 1.09 11.89 -3.77
C THR A 87 1.67 11.10 -2.59
N ILE A 88 2.69 10.31 -2.87
CA ILE A 88 3.54 9.64 -1.87
C ILE A 88 4.98 10.01 -2.17
N THR A 89 5.69 10.57 -1.19
CA THR A 89 7.08 11.02 -1.40
C THR A 89 7.99 10.72 -0.20
N ASN A 90 9.22 10.26 -0.44
CA ASN A 90 10.18 9.94 0.64
C ASN A 90 9.61 8.96 1.67
N CYS A 91 9.00 7.87 1.19
CA CYS A 91 8.32 6.89 2.03
C CYS A 91 8.82 5.48 1.78
N TYR A 92 8.66 4.59 2.76
CA TYR A 92 9.05 3.21 2.56
C TYR A 92 8.23 2.19 3.35
N SER A 93 8.26 0.95 2.88
CA SER A 93 7.67 -0.20 3.55
C SER A 93 8.68 -1.32 3.71
N THR A 94 8.64 -2.01 4.85
CA THR A 94 9.52 -3.17 5.14
C THR A 94 8.76 -4.40 5.63
N GLY A 95 7.47 -4.26 5.96
CA GLY A 95 6.64 -5.40 6.37
C GLY A 95 6.25 -6.26 5.17
N SER A 96 5.95 -7.53 5.42
CA SER A 96 5.50 -8.44 4.37
C SER A 96 4.11 -8.06 3.86
N VAL A 97 3.83 -8.31 2.58
CA VAL A 97 2.51 -8.08 1.98
C VAL A 97 2.07 -9.38 1.32
N SER A 98 0.94 -9.92 1.73
CA SER A 98 0.37 -11.16 1.18
C SER A 98 -1.12 -11.02 0.91
N GLY A 99 -1.56 -11.33 -0.30
CA GLY A 99 -2.98 -11.36 -0.64
C GLY A 99 -3.25 -11.90 -2.03
N ASP A 100 -4.50 -11.87 -2.46
CA ASP A 100 -4.90 -12.58 -3.69
C ASP A 100 -4.63 -11.75 -4.97
N TYR A 101 -5.01 -10.47 -4.99
CA TYR A 101 -4.96 -9.58 -6.17
C TYR A 101 -4.27 -8.24 -5.85
N TRP A 102 -3.64 -7.62 -6.86
CA TRP A 102 -3.07 -6.25 -6.81
C TRP A 102 -2.21 -5.99 -5.57
N VAL A 103 -1.21 -6.83 -5.40
CA VAL A 103 -0.33 -6.83 -4.24
C VAL A 103 0.93 -6.04 -4.55
N GLY A 104 1.09 -4.90 -3.89
CA GLY A 104 2.26 -4.04 -4.04
C GLY A 104 3.08 -3.94 -2.76
N GLY A 105 4.40 -4.02 -2.86
CA GLY A 105 5.26 -3.86 -1.70
C GLY A 105 5.09 -2.49 -1.01
N LEU A 106 4.86 -1.41 -1.77
CA LEU A 106 4.57 -0.08 -1.23
C LEU A 106 3.09 0.28 -1.40
N VAL A 107 2.57 0.17 -2.63
CA VAL A 107 1.19 0.56 -2.98
C VAL A 107 0.50 -0.55 -3.74
N GLY A 108 -0.70 -0.97 -3.32
CA GLY A 108 -1.47 -1.97 -4.05
C GLY A 108 -1.88 -1.47 -5.43
N VAL A 109 -2.73 -0.43 -5.45
CA VAL A 109 -3.21 0.21 -6.68
C VAL A 109 -2.80 1.68 -6.72
N CYS A 110 -2.18 2.10 -7.83
CA CYS A 110 -1.64 3.44 -8.00
C CYS A 110 -2.29 4.20 -9.16
N TRP A 111 -3.05 5.25 -8.83
CA TRP A 111 -3.57 6.24 -9.77
C TRP A 111 -3.02 7.65 -9.54
N GLY A 112 -2.06 7.78 -8.62
CA GLY A 112 -1.42 9.03 -8.23
C GLY A 112 0.05 9.09 -8.63
N THR A 113 0.85 9.79 -7.83
CA THR A 113 2.30 9.91 -8.03
C THR A 113 3.08 9.36 -6.85
N ILE A 114 4.09 8.55 -7.14
CA ILE A 114 5.04 7.99 -6.18
C ILE A 114 6.44 8.50 -6.57
N SER A 115 7.14 9.16 -5.64
CA SER A 115 8.53 9.59 -5.85
C SER A 115 9.42 9.28 -4.65
N ASP A 116 10.67 8.91 -4.91
CA ASP A 116 11.69 8.70 -3.87
C ASP A 116 11.23 7.71 -2.78
N CYS A 117 10.55 6.64 -3.18
CA CYS A 117 10.03 5.63 -2.26
C CYS A 117 10.63 4.26 -2.50
N TYR A 118 10.61 3.40 -1.47
CA TYR A 118 11.06 2.03 -1.64
C TYR A 118 10.29 0.99 -0.82
N ALA A 119 10.31 -0.25 -1.28
CA ALA A 119 9.78 -1.40 -0.57
C ALA A 119 10.85 -2.48 -0.40
N ASN A 120 10.93 -3.06 0.80
CA ASN A 120 11.88 -4.13 1.15
C ASN A 120 11.20 -5.32 1.84
N GLY A 121 9.86 -5.37 1.83
CA GLY A 121 9.11 -6.51 2.34
C GLY A 121 8.93 -7.59 1.28
N SER A 122 8.77 -8.85 1.71
CA SER A 122 8.36 -9.92 0.79
C SER A 122 6.95 -9.65 0.28
N VAL A 123 6.72 -9.83 -1.02
CA VAL A 123 5.43 -9.57 -1.66
C VAL A 123 4.94 -10.86 -2.33
N SER A 124 3.77 -11.34 -1.90
CA SER A 124 3.17 -12.58 -2.42
C SER A 124 1.72 -12.36 -2.79
N GLY A 125 1.31 -12.93 -3.92
CA GLY A 125 -0.08 -13.03 -4.29
C GLY A 125 -0.32 -13.83 -5.56
N ASP A 126 -1.59 -14.02 -5.90
CA ASP A 126 -2.00 -14.89 -7.00
C ASP A 126 -2.04 -14.14 -8.34
N TYR A 127 -2.42 -12.86 -8.33
CA TYR A 127 -2.58 -12.04 -9.53
C TYR A 127 -2.08 -10.60 -9.34
N TRP A 128 -1.38 -10.07 -10.36
CA TRP A 128 -0.92 -8.67 -10.41
C TRP A 128 -0.11 -8.28 -9.17
N VAL A 129 1.05 -8.92 -9.02
CA VAL A 129 1.97 -8.71 -7.90
C VAL A 129 3.14 -7.89 -8.39
N GLY A 130 3.48 -6.83 -7.65
CA GLY A 130 4.64 -6.00 -7.96
C GLY A 130 5.42 -5.63 -6.71
N GLY A 131 6.75 -5.64 -6.82
CA GLY A 131 7.61 -5.36 -5.68
C GLY A 131 7.45 -3.95 -5.11
N LEU A 132 7.02 -2.97 -5.92
CA LEU A 132 6.68 -1.62 -5.47
C LEU A 132 5.19 -1.31 -5.60
N VAL A 133 4.62 -1.55 -6.78
CA VAL A 133 3.22 -1.27 -7.12
C VAL A 133 2.60 -2.52 -7.71
N GLY A 134 1.44 -2.96 -7.21
CA GLY A 134 0.73 -4.14 -7.74
C GLY A 134 0.02 -3.88 -9.06
N ASP A 135 -0.72 -2.77 -9.14
CA ASP A 135 -1.32 -2.25 -10.36
C ASP A 135 -1.20 -0.73 -10.47
N ASN A 136 -0.93 -0.25 -11.67
CA ASN A 136 -0.73 1.17 -11.96
C ASN A 136 -1.60 1.68 -13.10
N VAL A 137 -2.62 0.92 -13.53
CA VAL A 137 -3.50 1.28 -14.65
C VAL A 137 -4.93 1.34 -14.16
N ASN A 138 -5.60 2.49 -14.30
CA ASN A 138 -7.05 2.51 -14.05
C ASN A 138 -7.86 2.01 -15.27
N GLU A 139 -9.16 1.82 -15.05
CA GLU A 139 -10.12 1.38 -16.08
C GLU A 139 -10.21 2.31 -17.31
N TRP A 140 -9.66 3.53 -17.22
CA TRP A 140 -9.60 4.50 -18.32
C TRP A 140 -8.22 4.56 -19.01
N GLY A 141 -7.29 3.69 -18.63
CA GLY A 141 -5.94 3.59 -19.20
C GLY A 141 -4.95 4.65 -18.73
N ASN A 142 -5.25 5.41 -17.68
CA ASN A 142 -4.28 6.35 -17.13
C ASN A 142 -3.32 5.64 -16.18
N LEU A 143 -2.04 5.98 -16.32
CA LEU A 143 -0.96 5.41 -15.54
C LEU A 143 -0.68 6.25 -14.29
N GLY A 144 -0.54 5.58 -13.15
CA GLY A 144 0.18 6.14 -12.00
C GLY A 144 1.61 6.48 -12.39
N VAL A 145 2.13 7.61 -11.91
CA VAL A 145 3.50 8.05 -12.20
C VAL A 145 4.43 7.59 -11.08
N THR A 146 5.37 6.73 -11.41
CA THR A 146 6.43 6.29 -10.50
C THR A 146 7.77 6.84 -10.98
N THR A 147 8.43 7.63 -10.13
CA THR A 147 9.77 8.18 -10.41
C THR A 147 10.70 7.89 -9.24
N THR A 148 11.99 7.64 -9.53
CA THR A 148 13.05 7.50 -8.49
C THR A 148 12.72 6.54 -7.35
N SER A 149 11.86 5.55 -7.62
CA SER A 149 11.37 4.59 -6.62
C SER A 149 11.77 3.18 -7.01
N PHE A 150 12.11 2.36 -6.04
CA PHE A 150 12.71 1.04 -6.25
C PHE A 150 12.16 0.00 -5.27
N TRP A 151 12.28 -1.28 -5.63
CA TRP A 151 12.04 -2.38 -4.71
C TRP A 151 13.24 -3.31 -4.74
N ASP A 152 13.45 -4.04 -3.64
CA ASP A 152 14.49 -5.05 -3.58
C ASP A 152 13.98 -6.36 -4.19
N ILE A 153 14.55 -6.74 -5.34
CA ILE A 153 14.17 -7.95 -6.10
C ILE A 153 14.50 -9.23 -5.31
N GLU A 154 15.55 -9.23 -4.48
CA GLU A 154 15.96 -10.42 -3.71
C GLU A 154 15.00 -10.70 -2.56
N THR A 155 14.55 -9.67 -1.85
CA THR A 155 13.66 -9.83 -0.69
C THR A 155 12.18 -9.87 -1.08
N SER A 156 11.80 -9.19 -2.18
CA SER A 156 10.41 -9.19 -2.66
C SER A 156 10.02 -10.47 -3.42
N GLY A 157 10.97 -11.15 -4.05
CA GLY A 157 10.71 -12.29 -4.94
C GLY A 157 10.08 -11.91 -6.29
N GLN A 158 10.06 -10.62 -6.66
CA GLN A 158 9.43 -10.10 -7.87
C GLN A 158 10.46 -9.50 -8.85
N THR A 159 10.36 -9.86 -10.14
CA THR A 159 11.24 -9.39 -11.24
C THR A 159 10.59 -8.35 -12.13
#